data_AF-A0A533VZQ7-F1
#
_entry.id   AF-A0A533VZQ7-F1
#
_cell.length_a   1.000
_cell.length_b   1.000
_cell.length_c   1.000
_cell.angle_alpha   90.00
_cell.angle_beta   90.00
_cell.angle_gamma   90.00
#
_symmetry.space_group_name_H-M   'P 1'
#
loop_
_entity.id
_entity.type
_entity.pdbx_description
1 polymer ?
#
loop_
_entity_poly.entity_id
_entity_poly.type
_entity_poly.pdbx_seq_one_letter_code
_entity_poly.pdbx_strand_id
1 'polypeptide(L)'
;AVYVRPDYRKYSEASTRIMKLLRGHADELEQVGIDEAFLDVSSRVRGIDEAKSLALQIKREIAAEGLTCSIGIAPNKSSAKIASDLLKPDGLTVVPPTLMTEFLAPLPVGVIPGVGKKTGDFLKERGIETISQLQSLPGKQLVRWFGKNGVWLWGVIHGTERIAVRPRQPKSLNVEKTFRRDVKGYGTVMKEAELLAHELVRRLKRGNLQFRTVGVKIRFRGFETHTMEKTLPEHSDDLDSVLTTVKSLLKNFEDRRGAVRLVGVRASHLRRKEDELSTLDSWA
;
A
#
# COMPACT_ATOMS: atom_id res chain seq x y z
N ALA A 1 -28.26 12.89 -2.64
CA ALA A 1 -26.83 12.63 -2.95
C ALA A 1 -26.71 12.30 -4.42
N VAL A 2 -25.71 12.86 -5.13
CA VAL A 2 -25.42 12.51 -6.52
C VAL A 2 -24.40 11.37 -6.52
N TYR A 3 -24.73 10.26 -7.17
CA TYR A 3 -23.81 9.12 -7.32
C TYR A 3 -23.08 9.23 -8.66
N VAL A 4 -21.76 9.40 -8.61
CA VAL A 4 -20.91 9.45 -9.81
C VAL A 4 -20.21 8.11 -9.96
N ARG A 5 -20.26 7.52 -11.17
CA ARG A 5 -19.53 6.28 -11.44
C ARG A 5 -18.02 6.55 -11.47
N PRO A 6 -17.20 5.68 -10.85
CA PRO A 6 -15.75 5.86 -10.87
C PRO A 6 -15.18 5.70 -12.28
N ASP A 7 -14.25 6.59 -12.66
CA ASP A 7 -13.47 6.50 -13.90
C ASP A 7 -12.00 6.20 -13.57
N TYR A 8 -11.69 4.91 -13.49
CA TYR A 8 -10.34 4.44 -13.16
C TYR A 8 -9.27 4.86 -14.17
N ARG A 9 -9.65 5.06 -15.44
CA ARG A 9 -8.71 5.52 -16.47
C ARG A 9 -8.31 6.96 -16.18
N LYS A 10 -9.30 7.83 -15.94
CA LYS A 10 -9.05 9.24 -15.57
C LYS A 10 -8.21 9.37 -14.31
N TYR A 11 -8.48 8.56 -13.28
CA TYR A 11 -7.69 8.58 -12.03
C TYR A 11 -6.25 8.12 -12.26
N SER A 12 -6.05 7.06 -13.05
CA SER A 12 -4.70 6.56 -13.38
C SER A 12 -3.91 7.58 -14.19
N GLU A 13 -4.54 8.22 -15.19
CA GLU A 13 -3.88 9.24 -16.02
C GLU A 13 -3.46 10.45 -15.17
N ALA A 14 -4.34 10.94 -14.30
CA ALA A 14 -4.02 12.02 -13.37
C ALA A 14 -2.88 11.63 -12.43
N SER A 15 -2.97 10.45 -11.82
CA SER A 15 -1.92 9.88 -10.96
C SER A 15 -0.57 9.85 -11.68
N THR A 16 -0.51 9.32 -12.90
CA THR A 16 0.74 9.24 -13.67
C THR A 16 1.36 10.62 -13.92
N ARG A 17 0.55 11.64 -14.26
CA ARG A 17 1.04 13.01 -14.47
C ARG A 17 1.58 13.62 -13.18
N ILE A 18 0.81 13.57 -12.10
CA ILE A 18 1.21 14.13 -10.81
C ILE A 18 2.45 13.43 -10.25
N MET A 19 2.52 12.10 -10.33
CA MET A 19 3.70 11.37 -9.87
C MET A 19 4.94 11.69 -10.72
N LYS A 20 4.78 11.96 -12.03
CA LYS A 20 5.88 12.42 -12.89
C LYS A 20 6.38 13.80 -12.46
N LEU A 21 5.47 14.73 -12.17
CA LEU A 21 5.79 16.06 -11.65
C LEU A 21 6.54 15.95 -10.32
N LEU A 22 6.00 15.19 -9.36
CA LEU A 22 6.61 15.01 -8.04
C LEU A 22 8.02 14.42 -8.10
N ARG A 23 8.29 13.47 -9.03
CA ARG A 23 9.63 12.92 -9.24
C ARG A 23 10.66 13.98 -9.65
N GLY A 24 10.25 15.04 -10.36
CA GLY A 24 11.16 16.13 -10.75
C GLY A 24 11.70 16.92 -9.56
N HIS A 25 10.96 16.93 -8.45
CA HIS A 25 11.26 17.70 -7.23
C HIS A 25 11.93 16.89 -6.13
N ALA A 26 12.10 15.58 -6.31
CA ALA A 26 12.57 14.68 -5.26
C ALA A 26 13.93 14.05 -5.59
N ASP A 27 14.72 13.80 -4.56
CA ASP A 27 15.90 12.93 -4.61
C ASP A 27 15.45 11.47 -4.76
N GLU A 28 14.47 11.10 -3.95
CA GLU A 28 13.80 9.79 -3.98
C GLU A 28 12.29 9.99 -3.83
N LEU A 29 11.52 9.19 -4.57
CA LEU A 29 10.06 9.20 -4.47
C LEU A 29 9.53 7.81 -4.17
N GLU A 30 8.71 7.72 -3.12
CA GLU A 30 7.97 6.52 -2.76
C GLU A 30 6.48 6.74 -2.96
N GLN A 31 5.93 6.21 -4.04
CA GLN A 31 4.50 6.21 -4.29
C GLN A 31 3.81 5.19 -3.37
N VAL A 32 2.87 5.65 -2.55
CA VAL A 32 2.11 4.84 -1.59
C VAL A 32 0.71 4.51 -2.12
N GLY A 33 0.10 5.43 -2.86
CA GLY A 33 -1.22 5.30 -3.45
C GLY A 33 -1.30 5.97 -4.83
N ILE A 34 -2.50 6.02 -5.41
CA ILE A 34 -2.72 6.74 -6.68
C ILE A 34 -2.58 8.26 -6.50
N ASP A 35 -2.80 8.76 -5.30
CA ASP A 35 -2.86 10.18 -4.92
C ASP A 35 -1.90 10.52 -3.76
N GLU A 36 -1.05 9.58 -3.33
CA GLU A 36 -0.14 9.75 -2.19
C GLU A 36 1.28 9.28 -2.50
N ALA A 37 2.26 10.11 -2.15
CA ALA A 37 3.68 9.78 -2.24
C ALA A 37 4.49 10.48 -1.14
N PHE A 38 5.60 9.86 -0.74
CA PHE A 38 6.66 10.51 0.03
C PHE A 38 7.76 10.99 -0.91
N LEU A 39 8.29 12.19 -0.64
CA LEU A 39 9.41 12.76 -1.36
C LEU A 39 10.55 12.97 -0.34
N ASP A 40 11.72 12.46 -0.66
CA ASP A 40 12.96 12.92 -0.04
C ASP A 40 13.47 14.13 -0.83
N VAL A 41 13.73 15.23 -0.13
CA VAL A 41 14.23 16.48 -0.71
C VAL A 41 15.49 16.95 0.00
N SER A 42 16.11 16.08 0.80
CA SER A 42 17.20 16.43 1.72
C SER A 42 18.40 17.08 1.03
N SER A 43 18.69 16.73 -0.22
CA SER A 43 19.78 17.34 -0.99
C SER A 43 19.37 18.60 -1.77
N ARG A 44 18.06 18.87 -1.86
CA ARG A 44 17.47 19.95 -2.66
C ARG A 44 17.16 21.21 -1.87
N VAL A 45 17.16 21.13 -0.55
CA VAL A 45 16.77 22.23 0.34
C VAL A 45 17.75 22.36 1.50
N ARG A 46 18.08 23.60 1.87
CA ARG A 46 18.93 23.95 3.02
C ARG A 46 18.09 24.41 4.21
N GLY A 47 17.17 23.54 4.63
CA GLY A 47 16.34 23.74 5.81
C GLY A 47 14.85 23.92 5.52
N ILE A 48 14.11 24.27 6.57
CA ILE A 48 12.65 24.23 6.58
C ILE A 48 12.02 25.28 5.66
N ASP A 49 12.59 26.48 5.58
CA ASP A 49 12.02 27.56 4.76
C ASP A 49 12.13 27.27 3.26
N GLU A 50 13.26 26.68 2.83
CA GLU A 50 13.43 26.20 1.46
C GLU A 50 12.49 25.01 1.18
N ALA A 51 12.34 24.07 2.13
CA ALA A 51 11.38 22.96 2.02
C ALA A 51 9.93 23.46 1.88
N LYS A 52 9.55 24.48 2.66
CA LYS A 52 8.23 25.13 2.59
C LYS A 52 8.02 25.81 1.24
N SER A 53 9.04 26.51 0.73
CA SER A 53 9.00 27.16 -0.58
C SER A 53 8.83 26.16 -1.72
N LEU A 54 9.57 25.04 -1.67
CA LEU A 54 9.43 23.93 -2.61
C LEU A 54 8.02 23.30 -2.54
N ALA A 55 7.48 23.08 -1.34
CA ALA A 55 6.13 22.56 -1.19
C ALA A 55 5.05 23.50 -1.78
N LEU A 56 5.20 24.82 -1.58
CA LEU A 56 4.31 25.81 -2.19
C LEU A 56 4.44 25.88 -3.72
N GLN A 57 5.63 25.64 -4.26
CA GLN A 57 5.83 25.47 -5.70
C GLN A 57 5.09 24.22 -6.21
N ILE A 58 5.31 23.07 -5.58
CA ILE A 58 4.64 21.80 -5.95
C ILE A 58 3.12 21.97 -5.92
N LYS A 59 2.55 22.60 -4.89
CA LYS A 59 1.10 22.88 -4.80
C LYS A 59 0.60 23.70 -6.00
N ARG A 60 1.33 24.74 -6.40
CA ARG A 60 0.98 25.58 -7.56
C ARG A 60 1.02 24.80 -8.87
N GLU A 61 2.04 23.96 -9.08
CA GLU A 61 2.14 23.14 -10.28
C GLU A 61 1.03 22.07 -10.34
N ILE A 62 0.67 21.47 -9.20
CA ILE A 62 -0.47 20.54 -9.10
C ILE A 62 -1.81 21.26 -9.35
N ALA A 63 -1.97 22.49 -8.85
CA ALA A 63 -3.14 23.32 -9.13
C ALA A 63 -3.30 23.63 -10.63
N ALA A 64 -2.20 23.84 -11.35
CA ALA A 64 -2.22 24.02 -12.80
C ALA A 64 -2.69 22.77 -13.56
N GLU A 65 -2.54 21.58 -12.99
CA GLU A 65 -3.11 20.31 -13.50
C GLU A 65 -4.60 20.13 -13.14
N GLY A 66 -5.23 21.12 -12.48
CA GLY A 66 -6.64 21.10 -12.10
C GLY A 66 -6.95 20.31 -10.84
N LEU A 67 -5.96 20.08 -9.96
CA LEU A 67 -6.10 19.32 -8.71
C LEU A 67 -5.53 20.13 -7.53
N THR A 68 -6.00 19.85 -6.32
CA THR A 68 -5.40 20.39 -5.08
C THR A 68 -4.71 19.27 -4.31
N CYS A 69 -3.71 19.58 -3.50
CA CYS A 69 -3.06 18.60 -2.62
C CYS A 69 -2.76 19.21 -1.26
N SER A 70 -2.72 18.36 -0.22
CA SER A 70 -2.16 18.74 1.09
C SER A 70 -0.75 18.19 1.22
N ILE A 71 0.17 18.97 1.80
CA ILE A 71 1.56 18.56 2.01
C ILE A 71 1.91 18.68 3.50
N GLY A 72 2.62 17.68 4.02
CA GLY A 72 3.22 17.69 5.34
C GLY A 72 4.74 17.62 5.22
N ILE A 73 5.44 18.53 5.89
CA ILE A 73 6.90 18.57 5.94
C ILE A 73 7.34 18.18 7.34
N ALA A 74 8.17 17.14 7.45
CA ALA A 74 8.73 16.67 8.70
C ALA A 74 10.06 15.92 8.47
N PRO A 75 10.91 15.78 9.50
CA PRO A 75 12.15 15.01 9.47
C PRO A 75 12.04 13.52 9.10
N ASN A 76 10.86 12.91 9.21
CA ASN A 76 10.64 11.50 8.92
C ASN A 76 9.28 11.26 8.26
N LYS A 77 9.10 10.08 7.65
CA LYS A 77 7.94 9.75 6.84
C LYS A 77 6.65 9.72 7.64
N SER A 78 6.68 9.05 8.80
CA SER A 78 5.46 8.89 9.60
C SER A 78 4.91 10.22 10.09
N SER A 79 5.79 11.11 10.56
CA SER A 79 5.42 12.47 10.97
C SER A 79 4.97 13.33 9.79
N ALA A 80 5.62 13.21 8.62
CA ALA A 80 5.21 13.94 7.41
C ALA A 80 3.80 13.54 6.95
N LYS A 81 3.48 12.24 7.06
CA LYS A 81 2.13 11.74 6.78
C LYS A 81 1.09 12.29 7.76
N ILE A 82 1.39 12.26 9.07
CA ILE A 82 0.49 12.84 10.07
C ILE A 82 0.26 14.33 9.78
N ALA A 83 1.34 15.08 9.52
CA ALA A 83 1.29 16.51 9.23
C ALA A 83 0.44 16.82 7.97
N SER A 84 0.52 16.00 6.92
CA SER A 84 -0.22 16.23 5.68
C SER A 84 -1.74 16.05 5.82
N ASP A 85 -2.18 15.29 6.82
CA ASP A 85 -3.60 15.06 7.12
C ASP A 85 -4.25 16.20 7.94
N LEU A 86 -3.47 16.93 8.76
CA LEU A 86 -4.03 17.89 9.74
C LEU A 86 -4.78 19.07 9.14
N LEU A 87 -4.31 19.59 8.00
CA LEU A 87 -4.87 20.79 7.36
C LEU A 87 -5.55 20.46 6.03
N LYS A 88 -6.09 19.25 5.86
CA LYS A 88 -6.89 18.91 4.66
C LYS A 88 -8.23 19.66 4.63
N PRO A 89 -8.72 20.06 3.43
CA PRO A 89 -8.08 19.97 2.12
C PRO A 89 -7.13 21.15 1.80
N ASP A 90 -6.25 20.96 0.82
CA ASP A 90 -5.33 21.99 0.28
C ASP A 90 -4.38 22.65 1.32
N GLY A 91 -4.06 21.94 2.40
CA GLY A 91 -3.20 22.45 3.46
C GLY A 91 -1.69 22.34 3.21
N LEU A 92 -0.92 23.00 4.06
CA LEU A 92 0.52 22.81 4.20
C LEU A 92 0.88 22.87 5.69
N THR A 93 1.38 21.76 6.22
CA THR A 93 1.83 21.67 7.61
C THR A 93 3.33 21.47 7.65
N VAL A 94 4.03 22.22 8.49
CA VAL A 94 5.48 22.16 8.64
C VAL A 94 5.81 21.88 10.09
N VAL A 95 6.55 20.81 10.35
CA VAL A 95 6.90 20.36 11.70
C VAL A 95 8.42 20.39 11.87
N PRO A 96 8.97 21.36 12.62
CA PRO A 96 10.40 21.41 12.90
C PRO A 96 10.89 20.20 13.69
N PRO A 97 12.14 19.73 13.46
CA PRO A 97 12.70 18.61 14.21
C PRO A 97 12.66 18.80 15.73
N THR A 98 12.91 20.01 16.21
CA THR A 98 12.95 20.36 17.64
C THR A 98 11.58 20.28 18.31
N LEU A 99 10.49 20.39 17.57
CA LEU A 99 9.12 20.38 18.10
C LEU A 99 8.40 19.05 17.88
N MET A 100 9.07 18.03 17.33
CA MET A 100 8.40 16.83 16.84
C MET A 100 7.63 16.08 17.93
N THR A 101 8.28 15.80 19.06
CA THR A 101 7.66 15.04 20.17
C THR A 101 6.47 15.78 20.76
N GLU A 102 6.59 17.10 20.94
CA GLU A 102 5.53 17.98 21.47
C GLU A 102 4.37 18.14 20.49
N PHE A 103 4.67 18.28 19.20
CA PHE A 103 3.68 18.33 18.13
C PHE A 103 2.83 17.05 18.07
N LEU A 104 3.46 15.88 18.25
CA LEU A 104 2.77 14.60 18.23
C LEU A 104 1.96 14.35 19.51
N ALA A 105 2.46 14.76 20.67
CA ALA A 105 1.92 14.46 21.99
C ALA A 105 0.39 14.62 22.14
N PRO A 106 -0.26 15.72 21.71
CA PRO A 106 -1.70 15.90 21.91
C PRO A 106 -2.56 15.10 20.91
N LEU A 107 -1.97 14.53 19.86
CA LEU A 107 -2.74 13.88 18.80
C LEU A 107 -3.30 12.52 19.28
N PRO A 108 -4.47 12.09 18.76
CA PRO A 108 -5.01 10.79 19.10
C PRO A 108 -4.21 9.67 18.43
N VAL A 109 -4.05 8.52 19.10
CA VAL A 109 -3.22 7.40 18.59
C VAL A 109 -3.65 6.89 17.21
N GLY A 110 -4.91 7.10 16.84
CA GLY A 110 -5.45 6.69 15.53
C GLY A 110 -4.89 7.46 14.33
N VAL A 111 -4.21 8.60 14.52
CA VAL A 111 -3.54 9.29 13.41
C VAL A 111 -2.22 8.62 13.02
N ILE A 112 -1.66 7.78 13.90
CA ILE A 112 -0.38 7.11 13.64
C ILE A 112 -0.57 6.14 12.46
N PRO A 113 0.23 6.25 11.39
CA PRO A 113 0.16 5.30 10.28
C PRO A 113 0.26 3.84 10.76
N GLY A 114 -0.60 2.95 10.29
CA GLY A 114 -0.57 1.54 10.73
C GLY A 114 -1.21 1.26 12.11
N VAL A 115 -1.63 2.28 12.87
CA VAL A 115 -2.55 2.11 14.01
C VAL A 115 -3.98 2.13 13.47
N GLY A 116 -4.43 0.97 12.99
CA GLY A 116 -5.82 0.77 12.53
C GLY A 116 -6.79 0.48 13.68
N LYS A 117 -8.08 0.34 13.35
CA LYS A 117 -9.18 0.12 14.32
C LYS A 117 -8.84 -0.88 15.44
N LYS A 118 -8.34 -2.07 15.10
CA LYS A 118 -8.04 -3.12 16.10
C LYS A 118 -6.97 -2.68 17.11
N THR A 119 -5.90 -2.04 16.62
CA THR A 119 -4.83 -1.55 17.49
C THR A 119 -5.31 -0.35 18.31
N GLY A 120 -6.10 0.54 17.71
CA GLY A 120 -6.74 1.66 18.40
C GLY A 120 -7.66 1.19 19.53
N ASP A 121 -8.54 0.22 19.26
CA ASP A 121 -9.43 -0.37 20.28
C ASP A 121 -8.63 -1.02 21.42
N PHE A 122 -7.58 -1.79 21.08
CA PHE A 122 -6.67 -2.41 22.07
C PHE A 122 -5.99 -1.38 22.99
N LEU A 123 -5.56 -0.24 22.44
CA LEU A 123 -4.95 0.85 23.22
C LEU A 123 -6.01 1.56 24.07
N LYS A 124 -7.20 1.80 23.52
CA LYS A 124 -8.30 2.46 24.22
C LYS A 124 -8.78 1.65 25.43
N GLU A 125 -8.88 0.32 25.32
CA GLU A 125 -9.19 -0.58 26.44
C GLU A 125 -8.18 -0.47 27.60
N ARG A 126 -7.00 0.10 27.35
CA ARG A 126 -5.93 0.34 28.33
C ARG A 126 -5.83 1.81 28.74
N GLY A 127 -6.83 2.62 28.42
CA GLY A 127 -6.87 4.05 28.75
C GLY A 127 -5.92 4.92 27.92
N ILE A 128 -5.44 4.42 26.77
CA ILE A 128 -4.51 5.12 25.90
C ILE A 128 -5.26 5.61 24.66
N GLU A 129 -5.47 6.91 24.60
CA GLU A 129 -6.17 7.58 23.50
C GLU A 129 -5.25 8.57 22.74
N THR A 130 -4.21 9.08 23.41
CA THR A 130 -3.29 10.09 22.85
C THR A 130 -1.85 9.58 22.71
N ILE A 131 -1.08 10.24 21.86
CA ILE A 131 0.34 9.92 21.67
C ILE A 131 1.15 10.22 22.93
N SER A 132 0.83 11.27 23.70
CA SER A 132 1.51 11.56 24.98
C SER A 132 1.37 10.41 25.98
N GLN A 133 0.20 9.78 26.05
CA GLN A 133 -0.01 8.59 26.86
C GLN A 133 0.85 7.42 26.36
N LEU A 134 0.99 7.21 25.05
CA LEU A 134 1.93 6.23 24.50
C LEU A 134 3.40 6.56 24.81
N GLN A 135 3.80 7.83 24.75
CA GLN A 135 5.17 8.29 25.03
C GLN A 135 5.56 8.01 26.49
N SER A 136 4.59 8.05 27.41
CA SER A 136 4.82 7.73 28.84
C SER A 136 5.10 6.24 29.11
N LEU A 137 4.83 5.35 28.15
CA LEU A 137 5.07 3.92 28.33
C LEU A 137 6.55 3.55 28.15
N PRO A 138 7.08 2.61 28.95
CA PRO A 138 8.39 2.03 28.67
C PRO A 138 8.40 1.36 27.29
N GLY A 139 9.44 1.61 26.48
CA GLY A 139 9.54 1.03 25.13
C GLY A 139 9.43 -0.50 25.11
N LYS A 140 9.90 -1.18 26.17
CA LYS A 140 9.74 -2.64 26.36
C LYS A 140 8.27 -3.08 26.37
N GLN A 141 7.35 -2.26 26.88
CA GLN A 141 5.92 -2.54 26.87
C GLN A 141 5.35 -2.54 25.45
N LEU A 142 5.75 -1.56 24.63
CA LEU A 142 5.33 -1.49 23.22
C LEU A 142 5.84 -2.71 22.43
N VAL A 143 7.07 -3.15 22.68
CA VAL A 143 7.63 -4.37 22.09
C VAL A 143 6.87 -5.61 22.57
N ARG A 144 6.52 -5.70 23.85
CA ARG A 144 5.71 -6.81 24.38
C ARG A 144 4.33 -6.90 23.73
N TRP A 145 3.70 -5.77 23.42
CA TRP A 145 2.38 -5.74 22.79
C TRP A 145 2.43 -5.96 21.27
N PHE A 146 3.42 -5.39 20.58
CA PHE A 146 3.42 -5.28 19.12
C PHE A 146 4.65 -5.89 18.43
N GLY A 147 5.55 -6.52 19.19
CA GLY A 147 6.79 -7.12 18.69
C GLY A 147 7.66 -6.08 17.97
N LYS A 148 8.13 -6.42 16.76
CA LYS A 148 8.91 -5.50 15.90
C LYS A 148 8.19 -4.17 15.62
N ASN A 149 6.87 -4.18 15.54
CA ASN A 149 6.09 -2.96 15.30
C ASN A 149 6.09 -2.05 16.53
N GLY A 150 6.35 -2.58 17.72
CA GLY A 150 6.53 -1.79 18.94
C GLY A 150 7.78 -0.92 18.90
N VAL A 151 8.87 -1.43 18.33
CA VAL A 151 10.11 -0.66 18.11
C VAL A 151 9.85 0.47 17.12
N TRP A 152 9.19 0.17 16.00
CA TRP A 152 8.81 1.17 15.01
C TRP A 152 7.88 2.23 15.61
N LEU A 153 6.83 1.81 16.33
CA LEU A 153 5.86 2.70 16.97
C LEU A 153 6.55 3.64 17.97
N TRP A 154 7.48 3.11 18.77
CA TRP A 154 8.28 3.92 19.68
C TRP A 154 9.08 5.00 18.93
N GLY A 155 9.68 4.65 17.79
CA GLY A 155 10.38 5.60 16.93
C GLY A 155 9.47 6.69 16.38
N VAL A 156 8.26 6.33 15.93
CA VAL A 156 7.29 7.30 15.40
C VAL A 156 6.84 8.29 16.45
N ILE A 157 6.41 7.82 17.63
CA ILE A 157 5.87 8.71 18.68
C ILE A 157 6.93 9.65 19.25
N HIS A 158 8.23 9.33 19.13
CA HIS A 158 9.34 10.20 19.53
C HIS A 158 10.01 10.92 18.35
N GLY A 159 9.43 10.85 17.14
CA GLY A 159 9.99 11.53 15.97
C GLY A 159 11.34 11.00 15.47
N THR A 160 11.77 9.83 15.94
CA THR A 160 13.10 9.25 15.68
C THR A 160 13.07 8.11 14.66
N GLU A 161 11.94 7.90 13.98
CA GLU A 161 11.84 6.97 12.85
C GLU A 161 12.89 7.33 11.76
N ARG A 162 13.62 6.31 11.29
CA ARG A 162 14.66 6.45 10.24
C ARG A 162 14.36 5.64 8.99
N ILE A 163 13.09 5.38 8.69
CA ILE A 163 12.71 4.66 7.47
C ILE A 163 12.92 5.59 6.27
N ALA A 164 13.84 5.22 5.38
CA ALA A 164 14.11 5.96 4.15
C ALA A 164 12.92 5.94 3.20
N VAL A 165 12.78 7.01 2.40
CA VAL A 165 11.91 7.03 1.22
C VAL A 165 12.58 6.18 0.15
N ARG A 166 11.90 5.12 -0.30
CA ARG A 166 12.42 4.25 -1.36
C ARG A 166 11.32 3.82 -2.33
N PRO A 167 11.58 3.78 -3.64
CA PRO A 167 10.65 3.20 -4.60
C PRO A 167 10.26 1.77 -4.19
N ARG A 168 8.95 1.49 -4.10
CA ARG A 168 8.44 0.17 -3.73
C ARG A 168 8.20 -0.66 -4.98
N GLN A 169 8.77 -1.85 -5.01
CA GLN A 169 8.36 -2.87 -5.97
C GLN A 169 7.14 -3.65 -5.44
N PRO A 170 6.17 -3.98 -6.29
CA PRO A 170 5.02 -4.75 -5.89
C PRO A 170 5.45 -6.16 -5.48
N LYS A 171 5.09 -6.58 -4.25
CA LYS A 171 5.37 -7.95 -3.77
C LYS A 171 4.36 -8.98 -4.26
N SER A 172 3.19 -8.52 -4.71
CA SER A 172 2.13 -9.35 -5.24
C SER A 172 1.18 -8.56 -6.12
N LEU A 173 0.55 -9.24 -7.07
CA LEU A 173 -0.54 -8.72 -7.90
C LEU A 173 -1.79 -9.54 -7.63
N ASN A 174 -2.93 -8.87 -7.51
CA ASN A 174 -4.22 -9.50 -7.24
C ASN A 174 -5.26 -8.97 -8.23
N VAL A 175 -6.13 -9.86 -8.69
CA VAL A 175 -7.32 -9.51 -9.46
C VAL A 175 -8.49 -10.26 -8.83
N GLU A 176 -9.53 -9.54 -8.42
CA GLU A 176 -10.68 -10.13 -7.75
C GLU A 176 -11.97 -9.50 -8.24
N LYS A 177 -13.06 -10.27 -8.16
CA LYS A 177 -14.40 -9.83 -8.52
C LYS A 177 -15.37 -10.16 -7.39
N THR A 178 -16.03 -9.12 -6.90
CA THR A 178 -17.25 -9.28 -6.10
C THR A 178 -18.42 -9.45 -7.06
N PHE A 179 -19.16 -10.55 -6.94
CA PHE A 179 -20.33 -10.79 -7.77
C PHE A 179 -21.47 -9.83 -7.40
N ARG A 180 -22.28 -9.43 -8.39
CA ARG A 180 -23.47 -8.58 -8.15
C ARG A 180 -24.46 -9.27 -7.22
N ARG A 181 -24.69 -10.56 -7.46
CA ARG A 181 -25.47 -11.46 -6.60
C ARG A 181 -24.59 -12.65 -6.25
N ASP A 182 -24.75 -13.20 -5.05
CA ASP A 182 -23.95 -14.34 -4.61
C ASP A 182 -24.25 -15.53 -5.52
N VAL A 183 -23.20 -16.18 -6.01
CA VAL A 183 -23.32 -17.26 -6.99
C VAL A 183 -23.19 -18.63 -6.32
N LYS A 184 -23.95 -19.61 -6.81
CA LYS A 184 -23.77 -21.02 -6.43
C LYS A 184 -23.15 -21.77 -7.60
N GLY A 185 -22.44 -22.84 -7.27
CA GLY A 185 -21.88 -23.76 -8.25
C GLY A 185 -20.41 -23.48 -8.57
N TYR A 186 -19.62 -24.52 -8.42
CA TYR A 186 -18.19 -24.54 -8.70
C TYR A 186 -17.85 -24.08 -10.12
N GLY A 187 -18.62 -24.54 -11.13
CA GLY A 187 -18.37 -24.20 -12.54
C GLY A 187 -18.44 -22.69 -12.82
N THR A 188 -19.36 -21.95 -12.20
CA THR A 188 -19.46 -20.49 -12.35
C THR A 188 -18.26 -19.78 -11.74
N VAL A 189 -17.83 -20.22 -10.56
CA VAL A 189 -16.68 -19.65 -9.85
C VAL A 189 -15.39 -19.95 -10.60
N MET A 190 -15.24 -21.16 -11.13
CA MET A 190 -14.10 -21.59 -11.94
C MET A 190 -13.97 -20.73 -13.20
N LYS A 191 -15.04 -20.59 -13.98
CA LYS A 191 -15.04 -19.76 -15.20
C LYS A 191 -14.62 -18.32 -14.90
N GLU A 192 -15.11 -17.75 -13.80
CA GLU A 192 -14.70 -16.40 -13.41
C GLU A 192 -13.22 -16.35 -13.00
N ALA A 193 -12.73 -17.33 -12.25
CA ALA A 193 -11.32 -17.39 -11.86
C ALA A 193 -10.38 -17.54 -13.06
N GLU A 194 -10.77 -18.28 -14.11
CA GLU A 194 -10.03 -18.36 -15.36
C GLU A 194 -9.93 -16.98 -16.04
N LEU A 195 -11.04 -16.23 -16.12
CA LEU A 195 -11.01 -14.85 -16.64
C LEU A 195 -10.09 -13.93 -15.83
N LEU A 196 -10.11 -14.06 -14.50
CA LEU A 196 -9.21 -13.32 -13.62
C LEU A 196 -7.74 -13.73 -13.79
N ALA A 197 -7.46 -15.01 -14.07
CA ALA A 197 -6.10 -15.49 -14.38
C ALA A 197 -5.56 -14.87 -15.68
N HIS A 198 -6.39 -14.76 -16.73
CA HIS A 198 -6.01 -14.05 -17.95
C HIS A 198 -5.68 -12.57 -17.70
N GLU A 199 -6.50 -11.87 -16.90
CA GLU A 199 -6.22 -10.48 -16.50
C GLU A 199 -4.94 -10.37 -15.67
N LEU A 200 -4.71 -11.29 -14.73
CA LEU A 200 -3.51 -11.32 -13.89
C LEU A 200 -2.24 -11.46 -14.75
N VAL A 201 -2.22 -12.41 -15.69
CA VAL A 201 -1.07 -12.63 -16.59
C VAL A 201 -0.85 -11.43 -17.50
N ARG A 202 -1.92 -10.80 -18.02
CA ARG A 202 -1.79 -9.54 -18.77
C ARG A 202 -1.12 -8.43 -17.93
N ARG A 203 -1.45 -8.32 -16.64
CA ARG A 203 -0.82 -7.35 -15.73
C ARG A 203 0.64 -7.69 -15.43
N LEU A 204 0.96 -8.97 -15.22
CA LEU A 204 2.34 -9.44 -15.01
C LEU A 204 3.23 -9.11 -16.21
N LYS A 205 2.78 -9.45 -17.43
CA LYS A 205 3.50 -9.17 -18.67
C LYS A 205 3.76 -7.69 -18.88
N ARG A 206 2.74 -6.84 -18.66
CA ARG A 206 2.89 -5.38 -18.74
C ARG A 206 3.90 -4.82 -17.73
N GLY A 207 4.06 -5.48 -16.58
CA GLY A 207 5.04 -5.10 -15.56
C GLY A 207 6.44 -5.67 -15.76
N ASN A 208 6.67 -6.50 -16.79
CA ASN A 208 7.86 -7.32 -16.94
C ASN A 208 8.17 -8.19 -15.70
N LEU A 209 7.12 -8.75 -15.08
CA LEU A 209 7.20 -9.50 -13.82
C LEU A 209 7.00 -10.99 -14.04
N GLN A 210 7.84 -11.80 -13.40
CA GLN A 210 7.60 -13.22 -13.14
C GLN A 210 7.04 -13.40 -11.72
N PHE A 211 6.40 -14.53 -11.46
CA PHE A 211 5.86 -14.94 -10.15
C PHE A 211 6.36 -16.32 -9.78
N ARG A 212 6.41 -16.63 -8.48
CA ARG A 212 6.66 -17.99 -8.00
C ARG A 212 5.46 -18.60 -7.28
N THR A 213 4.52 -17.80 -6.80
CA THR A 213 3.36 -18.30 -6.06
C THR A 213 2.07 -17.83 -6.70
N VAL A 214 1.12 -18.75 -6.87
CA VAL A 214 -0.24 -18.47 -7.32
C VAL A 214 -1.21 -18.76 -6.18
N GLY A 215 -2.17 -17.88 -5.99
CA GLY A 215 -3.19 -18.03 -4.94
C GLY A 215 -4.59 -17.79 -5.45
N VAL A 216 -5.55 -18.40 -4.76
CA VAL A 216 -6.99 -18.20 -4.94
C VAL A 216 -7.59 -17.73 -3.63
N LYS A 217 -8.48 -16.74 -3.74
CA LYS A 217 -9.29 -16.24 -2.63
C LYS A 217 -10.76 -16.46 -2.95
N ILE A 218 -11.50 -17.05 -2.02
CA ILE A 218 -12.96 -17.14 -2.07
C ILE A 218 -13.53 -16.45 -0.85
N ARG A 219 -14.54 -15.60 -1.05
CA ARG A 219 -15.40 -15.11 0.02
C ARG A 219 -16.80 -15.65 -0.16
N PHE A 220 -17.32 -16.31 0.87
CA PHE A 220 -18.70 -16.77 0.91
C PHE A 220 -19.64 -15.67 1.43
N ARG A 221 -20.94 -15.89 1.27
CA ARG A 221 -21.99 -15.11 1.95
C ARG A 221 -21.71 -15.09 3.45
N GLY A 222 -21.89 -13.94 4.09
CA GLY A 222 -21.50 -13.75 5.50
C GLY A 222 -20.04 -13.31 5.69
N PHE A 223 -19.34 -12.95 4.61
CA PHE A 223 -17.98 -12.40 4.60
C PHE A 223 -16.86 -13.35 5.07
N GLU A 224 -17.17 -14.63 5.25
CA GLU A 224 -16.18 -15.68 5.51
C GLU A 224 -15.23 -15.81 4.31
N THR A 225 -13.92 -15.62 4.56
CA THR A 225 -12.90 -15.56 3.50
C THR A 225 -11.90 -16.71 3.66
N HIS A 226 -11.70 -17.47 2.59
CA HIS A 226 -10.72 -18.54 2.50
C HIS A 226 -9.68 -18.18 1.43
N THR A 227 -8.42 -18.42 1.72
CA THR A 227 -7.32 -18.22 0.77
C THR A 227 -6.47 -19.48 0.73
N MET A 228 -6.11 -19.92 -0.46
CA MET A 228 -5.14 -20.99 -0.67
C MET A 228 -4.10 -20.54 -1.69
N GLU A 229 -2.87 -20.98 -1.52
CA GLU A 229 -1.77 -20.63 -2.41
C GLU A 229 -0.84 -21.82 -2.61
N LYS A 230 -0.17 -21.84 -3.76
CA LYS A 230 0.83 -22.84 -4.11
C LYS A 230 2.04 -22.14 -4.71
N THR A 231 3.21 -22.47 -4.19
CA THR A 231 4.50 -22.01 -4.70
C THR A 231 5.03 -23.03 -5.68
N LEU A 232 5.46 -22.55 -6.85
CA LEU A 232 6.07 -23.31 -7.92
C LEU A 232 7.57 -23.52 -7.66
N PRO A 233 8.18 -24.58 -8.23
CA PRO A 233 9.62 -24.80 -8.08
C PRO A 233 10.45 -23.62 -8.60
N GLU A 234 10.10 -23.15 -9.80
CA GLU A 234 10.74 -22.05 -10.54
C GLU A 234 9.81 -20.84 -10.66
N HIS A 235 10.36 -19.67 -11.00
CA HIS A 235 9.54 -18.53 -11.39
C HIS A 235 8.94 -18.76 -12.79
N SER A 236 7.71 -18.33 -12.99
CA SER A 236 6.98 -18.40 -14.25
C SER A 236 6.32 -17.06 -14.55
N ASP A 237 5.96 -16.82 -15.81
CA ASP A 237 5.12 -15.71 -16.26
C ASP A 237 4.04 -16.17 -17.26
N ASP A 238 3.87 -17.48 -17.40
CA ASP A 238 2.99 -18.10 -18.39
C ASP A 238 1.58 -18.34 -17.83
N LEU A 239 0.62 -18.38 -18.74
CA LEU A 239 -0.79 -18.52 -18.39
C LEU A 239 -1.14 -19.95 -17.95
N ASP A 240 -0.51 -20.96 -18.52
CA ASP A 240 -0.81 -22.36 -18.26
C ASP A 240 -0.46 -22.74 -16.81
N SER A 241 0.67 -22.25 -16.32
CA SER A 241 1.10 -22.37 -14.93
C SER A 241 0.09 -21.75 -13.97
N VAL A 242 -0.44 -20.56 -14.28
CA VAL A 242 -1.48 -19.91 -13.47
C VAL A 242 -2.78 -20.71 -13.52
N LEU A 243 -3.29 -21.05 -14.71
CA LEU A 243 -4.55 -21.76 -14.88
C LEU A 243 -4.54 -23.14 -14.21
N THR A 244 -3.47 -23.90 -14.40
CA THR A 244 -3.30 -25.23 -13.78
C THR A 244 -3.30 -25.11 -12.26
N THR A 245 -2.59 -24.12 -11.72
CA THR A 245 -2.53 -23.91 -10.27
C THR A 245 -3.86 -23.41 -9.71
N VAL A 246 -4.53 -22.46 -10.37
CA VAL A 246 -5.86 -21.97 -9.97
C VAL A 246 -6.88 -23.10 -9.96
N LYS A 247 -6.89 -23.96 -11.00
CA LYS A 247 -7.78 -25.13 -11.07
C LYS A 247 -7.56 -26.08 -9.91
N SER A 248 -6.30 -26.43 -9.65
CA SER A 248 -5.91 -27.30 -8.54
C SER A 248 -6.32 -26.73 -7.18
N LEU A 249 -6.10 -25.43 -6.96
CA LEU A 249 -6.46 -24.76 -5.70
C LEU A 249 -7.97 -24.66 -5.53
N LEU A 250 -8.71 -24.31 -6.59
CA LEU A 250 -10.16 -24.18 -6.56
C LEU A 250 -10.87 -25.50 -6.31
N LYS A 251 -10.31 -26.64 -6.74
CA LYS A 251 -10.89 -27.96 -6.51
C LYS A 251 -11.16 -28.26 -5.03
N ASN A 252 -10.36 -27.69 -4.13
CA ASN A 252 -10.58 -27.80 -2.67
C ASN A 252 -11.89 -27.13 -2.17
N PHE A 253 -12.56 -26.37 -3.04
CA PHE A 253 -13.82 -25.69 -2.77
C PHE A 253 -15.00 -26.28 -3.54
N GLU A 254 -14.80 -27.36 -4.31
CA GLU A 254 -15.84 -27.97 -5.15
C GLU A 254 -17.03 -28.47 -4.33
N ASP A 255 -16.76 -29.17 -3.23
CA ASP A 255 -17.79 -29.72 -2.33
C ASP A 255 -18.28 -28.73 -1.27
N ARG A 256 -17.69 -27.53 -1.20
CA ARG A 256 -18.06 -26.56 -0.17
C ARG A 256 -19.44 -25.97 -0.45
N ARG A 257 -20.33 -26.14 0.53
CA ARG A 257 -21.67 -25.56 0.50
C ARG A 257 -21.62 -24.09 0.89
N GLY A 258 -22.15 -23.24 0.02
CA GLY A 258 -22.27 -21.81 0.30
C GLY A 258 -22.37 -21.00 -0.98
N ALA A 259 -23.11 -19.89 -0.94
CA ALA A 259 -23.10 -18.94 -2.04
C ALA A 259 -21.79 -18.13 -1.98
N VAL A 260 -21.10 -18.01 -3.10
CA VAL A 260 -19.85 -17.27 -3.24
C VAL A 260 -20.14 -15.81 -3.57
N ARG A 261 -19.59 -14.90 -2.77
CA ARG A 261 -19.69 -13.44 -2.92
C ARG A 261 -18.54 -12.86 -3.73
N LEU A 262 -17.33 -13.41 -3.59
CA LEU A 262 -16.13 -12.95 -4.30
C LEU A 262 -15.22 -14.12 -4.64
N VAL A 263 -14.59 -14.04 -5.82
CA VAL A 263 -13.44 -14.86 -6.20
C VAL A 263 -12.28 -13.96 -6.60
N GLY A 264 -11.06 -14.37 -6.28
CA GLY A 264 -9.84 -13.65 -6.62
C GLY A 264 -8.69 -14.58 -6.94
N VAL A 265 -7.83 -14.14 -7.85
CA VAL A 265 -6.59 -14.80 -8.23
C VAL A 265 -5.42 -13.87 -7.91
N ARG A 266 -4.35 -14.43 -7.37
CA ARG A 266 -3.16 -13.72 -6.89
C ARG A 266 -1.90 -14.33 -7.48
N ALA A 267 -0.92 -13.49 -7.78
CA ALA A 267 0.48 -13.86 -7.95
C ALA A 267 1.33 -13.16 -6.88
N SER A 268 2.31 -13.85 -6.30
CA SER A 268 3.26 -13.30 -5.33
C SER A 268 4.65 -13.92 -5.49
N HIS A 269 5.60 -13.45 -4.68
CA HIS A 269 7.04 -13.69 -4.90
C HIS A 269 7.41 -13.25 -6.31
N LEU A 270 7.16 -11.96 -6.57
CA LEU A 270 7.38 -11.35 -7.86
C LEU A 270 8.86 -10.97 -7.99
N ARG A 271 9.40 -11.14 -9.19
CA ARG A 271 10.72 -10.62 -9.60
C ARG A 271 10.63 -10.02 -11.00
N ARG A 272 11.56 -9.13 -11.37
CA ARG A 272 11.68 -8.70 -12.77
C ARG A 272 12.47 -9.73 -13.55
N LYS A 273 12.19 -9.85 -14.85
CA LYS A 273 12.96 -10.74 -15.73
C LYS A 273 14.44 -10.35 -15.82
N GLU A 274 14.73 -9.06 -15.71
CA GLU A 274 16.10 -8.51 -15.71
C GLU A 274 16.89 -8.86 -14.45
N ASP A 275 16.26 -9.40 -13.40
CA ASP A 275 16.94 -9.88 -12.20
C ASP A 275 17.54 -11.30 -12.41
N GLU A 276 17.41 -11.89 -13.60
CA GLU A 276 18.15 -13.10 -13.98
C GLU A 276 19.61 -12.72 -14.29
N LEU A 277 20.55 -13.27 -13.50
CA LEU A 277 21.98 -13.16 -13.78
C LEU A 277 22.24 -13.66 -15.20
N SER A 278 22.84 -12.81 -16.04
CA SER A 278 23.36 -13.22 -17.34
C SER A 278 24.30 -14.40 -17.13
N THR A 279 23.98 -15.56 -17.70
CA THR A 279 24.93 -16.66 -17.75
C THR A 279 25.96 -16.36 -18.85
N LEU A 280 27.20 -16.81 -18.66
CA LEU A 280 28.25 -16.69 -19.70
C LEU A 280 27.84 -17.37 -21.02
N ASP A 281 26.89 -18.31 -20.96
CA ASP A 281 26.30 -18.98 -22.13
C ASP A 281 25.51 -18.02 -23.06
N SER A 282 25.12 -16.84 -22.56
CA SER A 282 24.44 -15.81 -23.37
C SER A 282 25.38 -14.98 -24.25
N TRP A 283 26.70 -15.18 -24.14
CA TRP A 283 27.73 -14.46 -24.89
C TRP A 283 28.33 -15.29 -26.04
N ALA A 284 27.81 -16.50 -26.28
CA ALA A 284 28.26 -17.41 -27.33
C ALA A 284 27.51 -17.22 -28.66
#